data_AF-A0A9P7A8G1-F1
#
_entry.id   AF-A0A9P7A8G1-F1
#
_cell.length_a   1.000
_cell.length_b   1.000
_cell.length_c   1.000
_cell.angle_alpha   90.00
_cell.angle_beta   90.00
_cell.angle_gamma   90.00
#
_symmetry.space_group_name_H-M   'P 1'
#
loop_
_entity.id
_entity.type
_entity.pdbx_description
1 polymer ?
#
loop_
_entity_poly.entity_id
_entity_poly.type
_entity_poly.pdbx_seq_one_letter_code
_entity_poly.pdbx_strand_id
1 'polypeptide(L)'
;MEKDADITSIYYKPEITDSQKECILTDIIQEFKLSDNAEQEMCLRIIGEHFIHGNIKQLLMFITGIGGSGKSHVIRATVEMFRRCGAPEKLTLSAPTGSAAVLIDGYTIHALTFLPK
;
A
#
# COMPACT_ATOMS: atom_id res chain seq x y z
N MET A 1 42.22 3.24 21.18
CA MET A 1 41.22 4.32 21.30
C MET A 1 40.72 4.56 19.89
N GLU A 2 39.92 3.62 19.40
CA GLU A 2 38.45 3.67 19.41
C GLU A 2 38.00 4.49 18.20
N LYS A 3 37.71 3.76 17.11
CA LYS A 3 37.22 4.31 15.85
C LYS A 3 35.78 4.75 16.10
N ASP A 4 35.51 6.03 15.88
CA ASP A 4 34.16 6.58 15.84
C ASP A 4 33.30 5.73 14.90
N ALA A 5 32.32 5.03 15.47
CA ALA A 5 31.32 4.32 14.69
C ALA A 5 30.49 5.36 13.94
N ASP A 6 30.46 5.24 12.62
CA ASP A 6 29.70 6.10 11.72
C ASP A 6 28.19 6.04 12.07
N ILE A 7 27.71 7.08 12.77
CA ILE A 7 26.30 7.29 13.18
C ILE A 7 25.34 7.23 12.00
N THR A 8 25.81 7.45 10.77
CA THR A 8 24.97 7.38 9.57
C THR A 8 24.55 5.93 9.23
N SER A 9 25.29 4.92 9.71
CA SER A 9 24.98 3.50 9.46
C SER A 9 23.80 2.95 10.26
N ILE A 10 23.49 3.53 11.43
CA ILE A 10 22.38 3.07 12.30
C ILE A 10 21.00 3.58 11.85
N TYR A 11 20.94 4.54 10.93
CA TYR A 11 19.69 5.11 10.38
C TYR A 11 19.47 4.80 8.90
N TYR A 12 20.44 4.20 8.21
CA TYR A 12 20.30 3.86 6.80
C TYR A 12 19.46 2.59 6.64
N LYS A 13 18.18 2.76 6.31
CA LYS A 13 17.36 1.68 5.76
C LYS A 13 17.51 1.74 4.24
N PRO A 14 18.26 0.83 3.60
CA PRO A 14 18.39 0.85 2.14
C PRO A 14 17.00 0.80 1.51
N GLU A 15 16.70 1.76 0.64
CA GLU A 15 15.52 1.67 -0.20
C GLU A 15 15.68 0.45 -1.11
N ILE A 16 14.67 -0.41 -1.15
CA ILE A 16 14.68 -1.55 -2.05
C ILE A 16 14.58 -1.07 -3.51
N THR A 17 15.25 -1.78 -4.41
CA THR A 17 15.25 -1.45 -5.84
C THR A 17 13.88 -1.69 -6.48
N ASP A 18 13.64 -1.10 -7.64
CA ASP A 18 12.39 -1.31 -8.37
C ASP A 18 12.18 -2.78 -8.75
N SER A 19 13.24 -3.49 -9.13
CA SER A 19 13.18 -4.94 -9.36
C SER A 19 12.78 -5.72 -8.11
N GLN A 20 13.23 -5.31 -6.92
CA GLN A 20 12.80 -5.95 -5.67
C GLN A 20 11.33 -5.65 -5.37
N LYS A 21 10.85 -4.43 -5.66
CA LYS A 21 9.43 -4.07 -5.53
C LYS A 21 8.56 -4.86 -6.52
N GLU A 22 9.03 -5.11 -7.74
CA GLU A 22 8.34 -5.94 -8.74
C GLU A 22 8.23 -7.40 -8.29
N CYS A 23 9.29 -7.96 -7.69
CA CYS A 23 9.23 -9.28 -7.06
C CYS A 23 8.16 -9.30 -5.96
N ILE A 24 8.16 -8.31 -5.06
CA ILE A 24 7.14 -8.18 -4.00
C ILE A 24 5.73 -8.09 -4.59
N LEU A 25 5.51 -7.28 -5.64
CA LEU A 25 4.21 -7.17 -6.29
C LEU A 25 3.73 -8.54 -6.80
N THR A 26 4.62 -9.29 -7.45
CA THR A 26 4.32 -10.63 -7.97
C THR A 26 4.00 -11.61 -6.85
N ASP A 27 4.79 -11.61 -5.77
CA ASP A 27 4.56 -12.44 -4.59
C ASP A 27 3.19 -12.16 -3.96
N ILE A 28 2.83 -10.88 -3.81
CA ILE A 28 1.53 -10.47 -3.25
C ILE A 28 0.37 -10.94 -4.14
N ILE A 29 0.48 -10.81 -5.47
CA ILE A 29 -0.57 -11.29 -6.39
C ILE A 29 -0.83 -12.79 -6.19
N GLN A 30 0.23 -13.58 -6.01
CA GLN A 30 0.12 -15.03 -5.80
C GLN A 30 -0.39 -15.38 -4.40
N GLU A 31 0.19 -14.79 -3.35
CA GLU A 31 -0.18 -15.07 -1.96
C GLU A 31 -1.61 -14.66 -1.63
N PHE A 32 -2.06 -13.52 -2.16
CA PHE A 32 -3.44 -13.07 -2.03
C PHE A 32 -4.37 -13.71 -3.06
N LYS A 33 -3.88 -14.59 -3.95
CA LYS A 33 -4.67 -15.26 -4.98
C LYS A 33 -5.46 -14.29 -5.86
N LEU A 34 -4.87 -13.13 -6.15
CA LEU A 34 -5.52 -12.13 -7.00
C LEU A 34 -5.60 -12.60 -8.45
N SER A 35 -4.74 -13.52 -8.86
CA SER A 35 -4.79 -14.17 -10.18
C SER A 35 -6.09 -14.91 -10.47
N ASP A 36 -6.84 -15.28 -9.43
CA ASP A 36 -8.16 -15.91 -9.58
C ASP A 36 -9.25 -14.89 -9.99
N ASN A 37 -8.95 -13.59 -9.91
CA ASN A 37 -9.83 -12.50 -10.27
C ASN A 37 -9.07 -11.38 -11.00
N ALA A 38 -9.20 -11.36 -12.33
CA ALA A 38 -8.46 -10.44 -13.19
C ALA A 38 -8.65 -8.96 -12.82
N GLU A 39 -9.84 -8.56 -12.35
CA GLU A 39 -10.11 -7.18 -11.94
C GLU A 39 -9.36 -6.80 -10.66
N GLN A 40 -9.29 -7.70 -9.68
CA GLN A 40 -8.53 -7.47 -8.45
C GLN A 40 -7.02 -7.43 -8.71
N GLU A 41 -6.50 -8.35 -9.53
CA GLU A 41 -5.10 -8.32 -9.95
C GLU A 41 -4.78 -7.01 -10.69
N MET A 42 -5.63 -6.61 -11.64
CA MET A 42 -5.46 -5.36 -12.39
C MET A 42 -5.43 -4.16 -11.46
N CYS A 43 -6.31 -4.10 -10.45
CA CYS A 43 -6.30 -3.02 -9.46
C CYS A 43 -4.96 -2.94 -8.73
N LEU A 44 -4.44 -4.07 -8.23
CA LEU A 44 -3.16 -4.06 -7.52
C LEU A 44 -1.99 -3.71 -8.46
N ARG A 45 -1.99 -4.21 -9.70
CA ARG A 45 -0.94 -3.89 -10.68
C ARG A 45 -0.87 -2.40 -10.99
N ILE A 46 -2.01 -1.74 -11.22
CA ILE A 46 -2.03 -0.29 -11.48
C ILE A 46 -1.44 0.49 -10.31
N ILE A 47 -1.83 0.13 -9.07
CA ILE A 47 -1.30 0.76 -7.86
C ILE A 47 0.20 0.49 -7.72
N GLY A 48 0.60 -0.77 -7.91
CA GLY A 48 1.98 -1.21 -7.73
C GLY A 48 2.93 -0.60 -8.75
N GLU A 49 2.59 -0.64 -10.03
CA GLU A 49 3.39 -0.03 -11.09
C GLU A 49 3.52 1.49 -10.93
N HIS A 50 2.46 2.17 -10.47
CA HIS A 50 2.51 3.60 -10.18
C HIS A 50 3.51 3.91 -9.05
N PHE A 51 3.47 3.11 -7.98
CA PHE A 51 4.39 3.23 -6.84
C PHE A 51 5.84 2.89 -7.21
N ILE A 52 6.06 1.83 -8.01
CA ILE A 52 7.38 1.34 -8.40
C ILE A 52 8.09 2.36 -9.28
N HIS A 53 7.45 2.81 -10.35
CA HIS A 53 8.08 3.67 -11.36
C HIS A 53 8.06 5.16 -11.01
N GLY A 54 7.45 5.55 -9.88
CA GLY A 54 7.38 6.94 -9.42
C GLY A 54 6.75 7.88 -10.47
N ASN A 55 5.64 7.46 -11.09
CA ASN A 55 5.04 8.22 -12.18
C ASN A 55 4.65 9.65 -11.74
N ILE A 56 5.11 10.64 -12.52
CA ILE A 56 4.89 12.08 -12.25
C ILE A 56 3.41 12.49 -12.22
N LYS A 57 2.53 11.74 -12.88
CA LYS A 57 1.09 12.01 -12.88
C LYS A 57 0.44 11.30 -11.71
N GLN A 58 -0.35 12.03 -10.93
CA GLN A 58 -1.13 11.47 -9.83
C GLN A 58 -2.08 10.38 -10.33
N LEU A 59 -2.05 9.22 -9.68
CA LEU A 59 -3.04 8.16 -9.88
C LEU A 59 -4.31 8.51 -9.10
N LEU A 60 -5.40 8.75 -9.84
CA LEU A 60 -6.75 8.88 -9.29
C LEU A 60 -7.56 7.67 -9.76
N MET A 61 -7.89 6.78 -8.81
CA MET A 61 -8.53 5.51 -9.12
C MET A 61 -9.83 5.37 -8.34
N PHE A 62 -10.94 5.09 -9.03
CA PHE A 62 -12.22 4.76 -8.42
C PHE A 62 -12.56 3.29 -8.70
N ILE A 63 -12.51 2.46 -7.65
CA ILE A 63 -12.82 1.03 -7.73
C ILE A 63 -14.21 0.81 -7.15
N THR A 64 -15.12 0.27 -7.95
CA THR A 64 -16.49 -0.05 -7.55
C THR A 64 -16.77 -1.54 -7.72
N GLY A 65 -17.90 -1.99 -7.18
CA GLY A 65 -18.35 -3.37 -7.30
C GLY A 65 -19.41 -3.70 -6.25
N ILE A 66 -20.18 -4.75 -6.50
CA ILE A 66 -21.21 -5.22 -5.56
C ILE A 66 -20.62 -5.64 -4.20
N GLY A 67 -21.47 -5.74 -3.18
CA GLY A 67 -21.09 -6.34 -1.89
C GLY A 67 -20.49 -7.74 -2.09
N GLY A 68 -19.41 -8.05 -1.39
CA GLY A 68 -18.73 -9.35 -1.51
C GLY A 68 -17.75 -9.48 -2.69
N SER A 69 -17.57 -8.46 -3.53
CA SER A 69 -16.65 -8.51 -4.69
C SER A 69 -15.14 -8.48 -4.34
N GLY A 70 -14.78 -8.57 -3.05
CA GLY A 70 -13.39 -8.60 -2.61
C GLY A 70 -12.64 -7.26 -2.63
N LYS A 71 -13.31 -6.10 -2.66
CA LYS A 71 -12.63 -4.78 -2.59
C LYS A 71 -11.70 -4.64 -1.37
N SER A 72 -12.16 -5.07 -0.19
CA SER A 72 -11.33 -5.07 1.03
C SER A 72 -10.13 -6.00 0.93
N HIS A 73 -10.19 -7.03 0.09
CA HIS A 73 -9.07 -7.93 -0.17
C HIS A 73 -7.97 -7.23 -0.96
N VAL A 74 -8.33 -6.46 -1.99
CA VAL A 74 -7.38 -5.60 -2.72
C VAL A 74 -6.73 -4.57 -1.80
N ILE A 75 -7.52 -3.92 -0.92
CA ILE A 75 -6.98 -2.96 0.07
C ILE A 75 -5.90 -3.63 0.93
N ARG A 76 -6.16 -4.83 1.47
CA ARG A 76 -5.19 -5.57 2.30
C ARG A 76 -3.94 -5.95 1.51
N ALA A 77 -4.08 -6.35 0.26
CA ALA A 77 -2.95 -6.65 -0.61
C ALA A 77 -2.08 -5.40 -0.87
N THR A 78 -2.70 -4.24 -1.10
CA THR A 78 -1.99 -2.96 -1.23
C THR A 78 -1.24 -2.59 0.05
N VAL A 79 -1.87 -2.74 1.21
CA VAL A 79 -1.22 -2.48 2.51
C VAL A 79 0.01 -3.37 2.71
N GLU A 80 -0.13 -4.65 2.45
CA GLU A 80 0.96 -5.61 2.59
C GLU A 80 2.10 -5.34 1.60
N MET A 81 1.78 -4.94 0.36
CA MET A 81 2.79 -4.53 -0.63
C MET A 81 3.63 -3.34 -0.10
N PHE A 82 3.00 -2.26 0.36
CA PHE A 82 3.71 -1.10 0.89
C PHE A 82 4.55 -1.45 2.13
N ARG A 83 4.03 -2.34 2.99
CA ARG A 83 4.76 -2.85 4.17
C ARG A 83 6.01 -3.63 3.76
N ARG A 84 5.91 -4.57 2.81
CA ARG A 84 7.06 -5.36 2.30
C ARG A 84 8.04 -4.52 1.51
N CYS A 85 7.56 -3.47 0.85
CA CYS A 85 8.41 -2.48 0.21
C CYS A 85 9.12 -1.55 1.21
N GLY A 86 8.90 -1.74 2.51
CA GLY A 86 9.56 -0.97 3.56
C GLY A 86 9.06 0.47 3.70
N ALA A 87 7.91 0.80 3.08
CA ALA A 87 7.33 2.15 3.02
C ALA A 87 5.88 2.23 3.54
N PRO A 88 5.54 1.64 4.71
CA PRO A 88 4.18 1.70 5.25
C PRO A 88 3.70 3.13 5.52
N GLU A 89 4.62 4.06 5.80
CA GLU A 89 4.33 5.48 6.03
C GLU A 89 3.87 6.24 4.77
N LYS A 90 4.11 5.68 3.58
CA LYS A 90 3.65 6.25 2.30
C LYS A 90 2.20 5.87 1.96
N LEU A 91 1.52 5.11 2.83
CA LEU A 91 0.12 4.71 2.65
C LEU A 91 -0.72 5.17 3.83
N THR A 92 -1.89 5.72 3.54
CA THR A 92 -2.86 6.12 4.57
C THR A 92 -4.25 5.67 4.16
N LEU A 93 -4.98 5.08 5.11
CA LEU A 93 -6.29 4.47 4.87
C LEU A 93 -7.37 5.32 5.55
N SER A 94 -8.45 5.58 4.81
CA SER A 94 -9.60 6.27 5.36
C SER A 94 -10.93 5.68 4.88
N ALA A 95 -11.97 5.87 5.68
CA ALA A 95 -13.33 5.52 5.31
C ALA A 95 -14.35 6.57 5.79
N PRO A 96 -15.56 6.62 5.23
CA PRO A 96 -16.58 7.59 5.63
C PRO A 96 -17.12 7.39 7.05
N THR A 97 -17.23 6.14 7.53
CA THR A 97 -17.83 5.80 8.84
C THR A 97 -16.82 5.10 9.76
N GLY A 98 -17.06 5.16 11.07
CA GLY A 98 -16.20 4.53 12.07
C GLY A 98 -16.05 3.02 11.87
N SER A 99 -17.16 2.31 11.64
CA SER A 99 -17.12 0.86 11.40
C SER A 99 -16.35 0.49 10.14
N ALA A 100 -16.47 1.28 9.07
CA ALA A 100 -15.72 1.02 7.84
C ALA A 100 -14.22 1.33 8.01
N ALA A 101 -13.87 2.35 8.80
CA ALA A 101 -12.49 2.67 9.11
C ALA A 101 -11.81 1.54 9.89
N VAL A 102 -12.49 0.98 10.89
CA VAL A 102 -12.01 -0.19 11.64
C VAL A 102 -11.79 -1.40 10.74
N LEU A 103 -12.67 -1.65 9.76
CA LEU A 103 -12.54 -2.80 8.86
C LEU A 103 -11.29 -2.80 7.96
N ILE A 104 -10.72 -1.62 7.71
CA ILE A 104 -9.53 -1.42 6.88
C ILE A 104 -8.33 -0.98 7.72
N ASP A 105 -8.40 -1.07 9.05
CA ASP A 105 -7.35 -0.58 9.97
C ASP A 105 -6.92 0.87 9.68
N GLY A 106 -7.89 1.72 9.38
CA GLY A 106 -7.71 3.12 9.01
C GLY A 106 -8.44 4.10 9.93
N TYR A 107 -8.55 5.34 9.46
CA TYR A 107 -9.23 6.42 10.18
C TYR A 107 -10.53 6.81 9.46
N THR A 108 -11.43 7.51 10.17
CA THR A 108 -12.48 8.20 9.43
C THR A 108 -11.87 9.35 8.63
N ILE A 109 -12.46 9.71 7.49
CA ILE A 109 -11.95 10.83 6.68
C ILE A 109 -11.87 12.13 7.49
N HIS A 110 -12.86 12.38 8.36
CA HIS A 110 -12.88 13.52 9.28
C HIS A 110 -11.69 13.52 10.24
N ALA A 111 -11.42 12.38 10.88
CA ALA A 111 -10.30 12.25 11.81
C ALA A 111 -8.95 12.40 11.09
N LEU A 112 -8.83 11.83 9.89
CA LEU A 112 -7.58 11.87 9.14
C LEU A 112 -7.22 13.26 8.61
N THR A 113 -8.23 14.00 8.17
CA THR A 113 -8.04 15.31 7.52
C THR A 113 -8.34 16.49 8.45
N PHE A 114 -8.64 16.23 9.72
CA PHE A 114 -9.05 17.22 10.72
C PHE A 114 -10.27 18.06 10.30
N LEU A 115 -11.15 17.50 9.46
CA LEU A 115 -12.40 18.13 9.08
C LEU A 115 -13.43 17.98 10.21
N PRO A 116 -14.29 19.00 10.43
CA PRO A 116 -15.40 18.91 11.38
C PRO A 116 -16.36 17.79 10.98
N LYS A 117 -17.00 17.17 11.99
CA LYS A 117 -18.00 16.12 11.81
C LYS A 117 -19.33 16.66 11.29
#